data_AF-A0A970SZ43-F1
#
_entry.id   AF-A0A970SZ43-F1
#
_cell.length_a   1.000
_cell.length_b   1.000
_cell.length_c   1.000
_cell.angle_alpha   90.00
_cell.angle_beta   90.00
_cell.angle_gamma   90.00
#
_symmetry.space_group_name_H-M   'P 1'
#
loop_
_entity.id
_entity.type
_entity.pdbx_description
1 polymer ?
#
loop_
_entity_poly.entity_id
_entity_poly.type
_entity_poly.pdbx_seq_one_letter_code
_entity_poly.pdbx_strand_id
1 'polypeptide(L)'
;MGRVIGVVAIVILLLGGIAVFMEVTQQDPIMATNQSSEASLVQDRLVELSEWTTLRYDYRNVIVSRTERSLALPLVSDVNFSETIKLIDYTGYLKAGTDLSKVEILYNETSPQCKVRVPKARILDNVVETENAKVEDVKGSILSNYPSQIIINEINASKITLQEEKISQGFLEQADMRTKSLLISYLNSCGYADVVIEFY
;
A
#
# COMPACT_ATOMS: atom_id res chain seq x y z
N MET A 1 73.34 -40.86 -24.11
CA MET A 1 72.57 -40.55 -22.88
C MET A 1 71.90 -39.17 -22.90
N GLY A 2 72.49 -38.12 -23.51
CA GLY A 2 71.91 -36.76 -23.49
C GLY A 2 70.53 -36.57 -24.16
N ARG A 3 70.19 -37.37 -25.17
CA ARG A 3 68.88 -37.26 -25.88
C ARG A 3 67.70 -37.74 -25.03
N VAL A 4 67.91 -38.71 -24.14
CA VAL A 4 66.84 -39.26 -23.29
C VAL A 4 66.50 -38.30 -22.15
N ILE A 5 67.52 -37.66 -21.58
CA ILE A 5 67.36 -36.67 -20.50
C ILE A 5 66.58 -35.43 -20.99
N GLY A 6 66.85 -34.99 -22.23
CA GLY A 6 66.11 -33.88 -22.85
C GLY A 6 64.63 -34.19 -23.06
N VAL A 7 64.28 -35.42 -23.44
CA VAL A 7 62.88 -35.84 -23.62
C VAL A 7 62.15 -35.91 -22.28
N VAL A 8 62.78 -36.46 -21.23
CA VAL A 8 62.17 -36.53 -19.90
C VAL A 8 61.90 -35.15 -19.31
N ALA A 9 62.81 -34.19 -19.50
CA ALA A 9 62.62 -32.81 -19.04
C ALA A 9 61.43 -32.10 -19.73
N ILE A 10 61.22 -32.35 -21.03
CA ILE A 10 60.10 -31.79 -21.79
C ILE A 10 58.76 -32.37 -21.32
N VAL A 11 58.71 -33.67 -21.03
CA VAL A 11 57.48 -34.32 -20.52
C VAL A 11 57.09 -33.77 -19.14
N ILE A 12 58.06 -33.52 -18.26
CA ILE A 12 57.79 -32.95 -16.93
C ILE A 12 57.26 -31.51 -17.03
N LEU A 13 57.80 -30.69 -17.95
CA LEU A 13 57.29 -29.33 -18.19
C LEU A 13 55.86 -29.32 -18.75
N LEU A 14 55.55 -30.25 -19.66
CA LEU A 14 54.20 -30.38 -20.22
C LEU A 14 53.19 -30.83 -19.16
N LEU A 15 53.55 -31.79 -18.32
CA LEU A 15 52.68 -32.26 -17.22
C LEU A 15 52.48 -31.18 -16.15
N GLY A 16 53.53 -30.43 -15.80
CA GLY A 16 53.42 -29.29 -14.89
C GLY A 16 52.54 -28.17 -15.45
N GLY A 17 52.65 -27.87 -16.75
CA GLY A 17 51.80 -26.88 -17.42
C GLY A 17 50.32 -27.27 -17.45
N ILE A 18 50.01 -28.56 -17.63
CA ILE A 18 48.64 -29.08 -17.61
C ILE A 18 48.04 -29.04 -16.19
N ALA A 19 48.84 -29.33 -15.16
CA ALA A 19 48.39 -29.23 -13.77
C ALA A 19 48.05 -27.79 -13.37
N VAL A 20 48.92 -26.84 -13.71
CA VAL A 20 48.68 -25.40 -13.48
C VAL A 20 47.48 -24.90 -14.28
N PHE A 21 47.27 -25.39 -15.51
CA PHE A 21 46.10 -25.06 -16.32
C PHE A 21 44.80 -25.59 -15.70
N MET A 22 44.78 -26.82 -15.17
CA MET A 22 43.62 -27.38 -14.47
C MET A 22 43.33 -26.68 -13.12
N GLU A 23 44.34 -26.13 -12.46
CA GLU A 23 44.19 -25.38 -11.21
C GLU A 23 43.68 -23.94 -11.46
N VAL A 24 44.13 -23.30 -12.55
CA VAL A 24 43.62 -21.98 -13.00
C VAL A 24 42.17 -22.06 -13.51
N THR A 25 41.75 -23.20 -14.09
CA THR A 25 40.36 -23.37 -14.56
C THR A 25 39.36 -23.68 -13.43
N GLN A 26 39.85 -23.93 -12.20
CA GLN A 26 39.03 -24.13 -10.99
C GLN A 26 38.83 -22.83 -10.20
N GLN A 27 39.38 -21.69 -10.64
CA GLN A 27 39.04 -20.39 -10.06
C GLN A 27 37.68 -19.92 -10.60
N ASP A 28 36.69 -20.21 -9.76
CA ASP A 28 35.37 -19.60 -9.60
C ASP A 28 34.52 -19.36 -10.86
N PRO A 29 33.29 -19.92 -10.93
CA PRO A 29 32.33 -19.52 -11.94
C PRO A 29 31.95 -18.06 -11.67
N ILE A 30 32.44 -17.15 -12.52
CA ILE A 30 32.08 -15.72 -12.58
C ILE A 30 30.63 -15.56 -13.11
N MET A 31 29.66 -16.27 -12.52
CA MET A 31 28.23 -16.20 -12.89
C MET A 31 27.32 -16.37 -11.67
N ALA A 32 27.60 -15.67 -10.57
CA ALA A 32 26.71 -15.61 -9.40
C ALA A 32 26.65 -14.20 -8.76
N THR A 33 26.63 -13.13 -9.55
CA THR A 33 26.60 -11.75 -9.00
C THR A 33 25.54 -10.81 -9.60
N ASN A 34 24.66 -11.27 -10.51
CA ASN A 34 23.72 -10.36 -11.18
C ASN A 34 22.33 -10.34 -10.52
N GLN A 35 21.88 -11.46 -9.94
CA GLN A 35 20.49 -11.60 -9.49
C GLN A 35 20.21 -10.88 -8.16
N SER A 36 21.18 -10.82 -7.25
CA SER A 36 21.07 -10.02 -6.02
C SER A 36 20.99 -8.52 -6.32
N SER A 37 21.72 -8.05 -7.34
CA SER A 37 21.66 -6.66 -7.79
C SER A 37 20.36 -6.34 -8.53
N GLU A 38 19.78 -7.30 -9.24
CA GLU A 38 18.47 -7.12 -9.89
C GLU A 38 17.34 -7.06 -8.85
N ALA A 39 17.38 -7.90 -7.82
CA ALA A 39 16.40 -7.88 -6.73
C ALA A 39 16.43 -6.54 -5.94
N SER A 40 17.63 -5.98 -5.71
CA SER A 40 17.74 -4.67 -5.05
C SER A 40 17.16 -3.55 -5.91
N LEU A 41 17.39 -3.56 -7.23
CA LEU A 41 16.80 -2.58 -8.16
C LEU A 41 15.27 -2.68 -8.21
N VAL A 42 14.73 -3.90 -8.15
CA VAL A 42 13.28 -4.13 -8.07
C VAL A 42 12.71 -3.57 -6.77
N GLN A 43 13.41 -3.75 -5.64
CA GLN A 43 13.01 -3.23 -4.34
C GLN A 43 13.04 -1.69 -4.30
N ASP A 44 14.08 -1.06 -4.84
CA ASP A 44 14.19 0.40 -4.91
C ASP A 44 13.01 1.02 -5.68
N ARG A 45 12.60 0.41 -6.79
CA ARG A 45 11.41 0.85 -7.55
C ARG A 45 10.10 0.64 -6.79
N LEU A 46 10.00 -0.39 -5.95
CA LEU A 46 8.81 -0.59 -5.10
C LEU A 46 8.72 0.49 -4.01
N VAL A 47 9.85 0.94 -3.47
CA VAL A 47 9.90 2.05 -2.52
C VAL A 47 9.37 3.33 -3.17
N GLU A 48 9.72 3.62 -4.43
CA GLU A 48 9.17 4.77 -5.18
C GLU A 48 7.64 4.69 -5.35
N LEU A 49 7.09 3.49 -5.39
CA LEU A 49 5.65 3.25 -5.52
C LEU A 49 4.91 3.21 -4.16
N SER A 50 5.61 3.32 -3.03
CA SER A 50 5.04 3.14 -1.68
C SER A 50 3.98 4.17 -1.28
N GLU A 51 3.90 5.30 -1.97
CA GLU A 51 2.86 6.32 -1.76
C GLU A 51 1.58 6.05 -2.57
N TRP A 52 1.55 5.01 -3.40
CA TRP A 52 0.42 4.76 -4.28
C TRP A 52 -0.78 4.16 -3.53
N THR A 53 -1.94 4.77 -3.79
CA THR A 53 -3.22 4.22 -3.35
C THR A 53 -3.61 3.04 -4.24
N THR A 54 -3.75 1.84 -3.67
CA THR A 54 -4.15 0.65 -4.43
C THR A 54 -5.67 0.52 -4.55
N LEU A 55 -6.42 1.16 -3.64
CA LEU A 55 -7.88 1.23 -3.69
C LEU A 55 -8.39 2.61 -3.27
N ARG A 56 -9.17 3.23 -4.15
CA ARG A 56 -9.91 4.47 -3.91
C ARG A 56 -11.41 4.21 -4.04
N TYR A 57 -12.18 4.75 -3.10
CA TYR A 57 -13.64 4.75 -3.11
C TYR A 57 -14.14 6.18 -2.98
N ASP A 58 -14.71 6.71 -4.05
CA ASP A 58 -15.37 8.01 -4.06
C ASP A 58 -16.81 7.84 -3.58
N TYR A 59 -17.27 8.75 -2.72
CA TYR A 59 -18.59 8.72 -2.13
C TYR A 59 -19.28 10.08 -2.16
N ARG A 60 -20.61 10.02 -2.16
CA ARG A 60 -21.50 11.14 -1.88
C ARG A 60 -22.42 10.72 -0.76
N ASN A 61 -22.58 11.58 0.23
CA ASN A 61 -23.40 11.29 1.40
C ASN A 61 -24.30 12.48 1.74
N VAL A 62 -25.47 12.19 2.30
CA VAL A 62 -26.44 13.19 2.72
C VAL A 62 -26.80 12.91 4.18
N ILE A 63 -26.58 13.89 5.04
CA ILE A 63 -26.91 13.79 6.46
C ILE A 63 -27.98 14.82 6.84
N VAL A 64 -28.82 14.45 7.80
CA VAL A 64 -29.84 15.33 8.38
C VAL A 64 -29.28 15.89 9.67
N SER A 65 -29.14 17.20 9.72
CA SER A 65 -28.76 17.90 10.94
C SER A 65 -29.95 18.55 11.62
N ARG A 66 -30.04 18.41 12.94
CA ARG A 66 -31.13 18.97 13.75
C ARG A 66 -30.56 19.74 14.93
N THR A 67 -31.11 20.93 15.16
CA THR A 67 -30.83 21.73 16.36
C THR A 67 -32.13 22.20 16.98
N GLU A 68 -32.22 22.08 18.30
CA GLU A 68 -33.35 22.54 19.10
C GLU A 68 -32.88 23.66 20.03
N ARG A 69 -33.73 24.68 20.22
CA ARG A 69 -33.52 25.72 21.22
C ARG A 69 -34.51 25.52 22.35
N SER A 70 -33.98 25.24 23.54
CA SER A 70 -34.71 25.23 24.80
C SER A 70 -34.36 26.49 25.62
N LEU A 71 -35.34 26.98 26.37
CA LEU A 71 -35.13 27.99 27.40
C LEU A 71 -35.36 27.32 28.75
N ALA A 72 -34.30 27.23 29.56
CA ALA A 72 -34.40 26.74 30.92
C ALA A 72 -35.05 27.85 31.78
N LEU A 73 -36.31 27.64 32.15
CA LEU A 73 -37.03 28.52 33.07
C LEU A 73 -36.99 27.89 34.47
N PRO A 74 -36.70 28.66 35.54
CA PRO A 74 -36.50 28.11 36.89
C PRO A 74 -37.75 27.47 37.54
N LEU A 75 -38.90 27.42 36.84
CA LEU A 75 -40.16 26.89 37.37
C LEU A 75 -40.97 25.99 36.40
N VAL A 76 -40.48 25.75 35.17
CA VAL A 76 -41.10 24.81 34.21
C VAL A 76 -40.01 23.97 33.54
N SER A 77 -40.32 22.70 33.29
CA SER A 77 -39.48 21.79 32.49
C SER A 77 -39.11 22.45 31.16
N ASP A 78 -37.89 22.19 30.67
CA ASP A 78 -37.35 22.78 29.44
C ASP A 78 -38.38 22.76 28.31
N VAL A 79 -38.83 23.94 27.89
CA VAL A 79 -39.77 24.10 26.78
C VAL A 79 -38.98 24.35 25.50
N ASN A 80 -39.04 23.41 24.55
CA ASN A 80 -38.41 23.55 23.23
C ASN A 80 -39.25 24.50 22.36
N PHE A 81 -38.69 25.67 22.03
CA PHE A 81 -39.44 26.72 21.33
C PHE A 81 -39.15 26.78 19.82
N SER A 82 -38.02 26.23 19.36
CA SER A 82 -37.67 26.25 17.93
C SER A 82 -36.83 25.05 17.55
N GLU A 83 -37.19 24.42 16.43
CA GLU A 83 -36.44 23.34 15.77
C GLU A 83 -35.93 23.85 14.42
N THR A 84 -34.66 23.62 14.12
CA THR A 84 -34.04 23.88 12.81
C THR A 84 -33.52 22.56 12.26
N ILE A 85 -33.88 22.23 11.01
CA ILE A 85 -33.45 21.04 10.30
C ILE A 85 -32.75 21.45 9.01
N LYS A 86 -31.54 20.95 8.80
CA LYS A 86 -30.75 21.15 7.59
C LYS A 86 -30.38 19.81 6.95
N LEU A 87 -30.35 19.76 5.63
CA LEU A 87 -29.73 18.68 4.86
C LEU A 87 -28.34 19.10 4.46
N ILE A 88 -27.37 18.23 4.67
CA ILE A 88 -25.98 18.46 4.32
C ILE A 88 -25.58 17.36 3.32
N ASP A 89 -25.45 17.74 2.06
CA ASP A 89 -24.94 16.89 0.97
C ASP A 89 -23.45 17.17 0.81
N TYR A 90 -22.61 16.14 0.74
CA TYR A 90 -21.18 16.30 0.55
C TYR A 90 -20.57 15.10 -0.19
N THR A 91 -19.48 15.36 -0.88
CA THR A 91 -18.65 14.31 -1.50
C THR A 91 -17.36 14.12 -0.75
N GLY A 92 -16.73 12.97 -0.96
CA GLY A 92 -15.44 12.66 -0.39
C GLY A 92 -14.87 11.39 -1.00
N TYR A 93 -13.70 11.01 -0.50
CA TYR A 93 -13.05 9.79 -0.92
C TYR A 93 -12.40 9.08 0.25
N LEU A 94 -12.36 7.76 0.16
CA LEU A 94 -11.65 6.86 1.07
C LEU A 94 -10.55 6.14 0.28
N LYS A 95 -9.32 6.19 0.78
CA LYS A 95 -8.15 5.55 0.17
C LYS A 95 -7.58 4.51 1.11
N ALA A 96 -7.29 3.33 0.56
CA ALA A 96 -6.56 2.27 1.24
C ALA A 96 -5.40 1.79 0.36
N GLY A 97 -4.38 1.28 1.03
CA GLY A 97 -3.23 0.69 0.36
C GLY A 97 -2.21 0.15 1.34
N THR A 98 -1.19 -0.46 0.75
CA THR A 98 -0.08 -1.07 1.46
C THR A 98 1.15 -0.19 1.37
N ASP A 99 1.93 -0.14 2.45
CA ASP A 99 3.24 0.49 2.44
C ASP A 99 4.26 -0.39 1.71
N LEU A 100 4.47 -0.12 0.41
CA LEU A 100 5.37 -0.93 -0.43
C LEU A 100 6.85 -0.82 -0.04
N SER A 101 7.23 0.21 0.73
CA SER A 101 8.61 0.38 1.19
C SER A 101 9.03 -0.71 2.19
N LYS A 102 8.05 -1.34 2.83
CA LYS A 102 8.24 -2.43 3.81
C LYS A 102 8.08 -3.81 3.17
N VAL A 103 7.95 -3.90 1.85
CA VAL A 103 7.87 -5.18 1.16
C VAL A 103 9.23 -5.86 1.20
N GLU A 104 9.24 -7.12 1.64
CA GLU A 104 10.44 -7.95 1.68
C GLU A 104 10.38 -8.97 0.55
N ILE A 105 11.38 -8.94 -0.33
CA ILE A 105 11.54 -9.96 -1.38
C ILE A 105 12.56 -10.98 -0.88
N LEU A 106 12.09 -12.19 -0.60
CA LEU A 106 12.92 -13.32 -0.19
C LEU A 106 13.13 -14.22 -1.41
N TYR A 107 14.33 -14.12 -2.00
CA TYR A 107 14.77 -14.98 -3.08
C TYR A 107 15.69 -16.08 -2.55
N ASN A 108 15.48 -17.32 -2.98
CA ASN A 108 16.34 -18.45 -2.67
C ASN A 108 16.93 -18.97 -3.98
N GLU A 109 18.25 -18.88 -4.16
CA GLU A 109 18.93 -19.35 -5.38
C GLU A 109 18.73 -20.85 -5.66
N THR A 110 18.29 -21.61 -4.67
CA THR A 110 18.04 -23.07 -4.75
C THR A 110 16.60 -23.42 -5.13
N SER A 111 15.69 -22.44 -5.17
CA SER A 111 14.27 -22.64 -5.47
C SER A 111 13.78 -21.59 -6.47
N PRO A 112 13.12 -21.96 -7.58
CA PRO A 112 12.61 -21.00 -8.57
C PRO A 112 11.48 -20.10 -8.05
N GLN A 113 11.05 -20.29 -6.79
CA GLN A 113 9.95 -19.57 -6.15
C GLN A 113 10.43 -18.27 -5.49
N CYS A 114 9.88 -17.14 -5.95
CA CYS A 114 10.07 -15.83 -5.35
C CYS A 114 9.01 -15.59 -4.27
N LYS A 115 9.42 -15.52 -3.00
CA LYS A 115 8.52 -15.22 -1.88
C LYS A 115 8.55 -13.74 -1.58
N VAL A 116 7.37 -13.15 -1.42
CA VAL A 116 7.24 -11.71 -1.17
C VAL A 116 6.35 -11.50 0.04
N ARG A 117 6.90 -10.87 1.07
CA ARG A 117 6.16 -10.52 2.28
C ARG A 117 5.69 -9.09 2.18
N VAL A 118 4.39 -8.89 2.34
CA VAL A 118 3.73 -7.62 2.07
C VAL A 118 2.94 -7.21 3.32
N PRO A 119 3.12 -5.98 3.85
CA PRO A 119 2.33 -5.57 5.00
C PRO A 119 0.85 -5.46 4.62
N LYS A 120 -0.05 -5.74 5.56
CA LYS A 120 -1.49 -5.56 5.34
C LYS A 120 -1.84 -4.11 4.99
N ALA A 121 -2.84 -3.97 4.13
CA ALA A 121 -3.36 -2.67 3.76
C ALA A 121 -3.94 -1.92 4.97
N ARG A 122 -3.81 -0.61 4.93
CA ARG A 122 -4.36 0.32 5.91
C ARG A 122 -5.10 1.44 5.20
N ILE A 123 -5.94 2.15 5.95
CA ILE A 123 -6.48 3.42 5.48
C ILE A 123 -5.32 4.41 5.33
N LEU A 124 -5.19 4.96 4.14
CA LEU A 124 -4.21 5.99 3.82
C LEU A 124 -4.82 7.37 4.01
N ASP A 125 -6.07 7.53 3.58
CA ASP A 125 -6.75 8.81 3.62
C ASP A 125 -8.26 8.64 3.65
N ASN A 126 -8.94 9.59 4.27
CA ASN A 126 -10.39 9.72 4.23
C ASN A 126 -10.69 11.22 4.25
N VAL A 127 -11.18 11.77 3.15
CA VAL A 127 -11.33 13.22 2.99
C VAL A 127 -12.73 13.54 2.52
N VAL A 128 -13.29 14.60 3.10
CA VAL A 128 -14.50 15.24 2.61
C VAL A 128 -14.09 16.46 1.81
N GLU A 129 -14.61 16.55 0.59
CA GLU A 129 -14.40 17.68 -0.31
C GLU A 129 -15.38 18.80 0.08
N THR A 130 -14.96 19.62 1.03
CA THR A 130 -15.80 20.67 1.61
C THR A 130 -16.25 21.72 0.59
N GLU A 131 -15.52 21.88 -0.52
CA GLU A 131 -15.91 22.74 -1.65
C GLU A 131 -17.19 22.28 -2.34
N ASN A 132 -17.50 20.99 -2.29
CA ASN A 132 -18.69 20.38 -2.89
C ASN A 132 -19.83 20.23 -1.86
N ALA A 133 -19.63 20.63 -0.61
CA ALA A 133 -20.64 20.52 0.42
C ALA A 133 -21.78 21.52 0.20
N LYS A 134 -23.02 21.03 0.16
CA LYS A 134 -24.23 21.83 0.02
C LYS A 134 -25.09 21.69 1.27
N VAL A 135 -25.53 22.83 1.80
CA VAL A 135 -26.40 22.89 2.98
C VAL A 135 -27.75 23.46 2.56
N GLU A 136 -28.80 22.68 2.74
CA GLU A 136 -30.18 23.05 2.40
C GLU A 136 -31.04 23.15 3.65
N ASP A 137 -31.87 24.19 3.74
CA ASP A 137 -32.80 24.38 4.85
C ASP A 137 -34.09 23.60 4.60
N VAL A 138 -34.40 22.63 5.47
CA VAL A 138 -35.66 21.86 5.42
C VAL A 138 -36.71 22.45 6.36
N LYS A 139 -36.28 22.91 7.54
CA LYS A 139 -37.15 23.53 8.54
C LYS A 139 -36.39 24.63 9.29
N GLY A 140 -36.99 25.81 9.39
CA GLY A 140 -36.35 27.00 9.95
C GLY A 140 -36.17 28.09 8.91
N SER A 141 -35.64 29.25 9.32
CA SER A 141 -35.36 30.37 8.42
C SER A 141 -33.93 30.30 7.87
N ILE A 142 -33.72 30.80 6.65
CA ILE A 142 -32.42 30.97 5.99
C ILE A 142 -31.48 31.88 6.84
N LEU A 143 -32.05 32.72 7.70
CA LEU A 143 -31.34 33.60 8.64
C LEU A 143 -31.20 33.03 10.06
N SER A 144 -31.45 31.73 10.24
CA SER A 144 -31.18 31.08 11.53
C SER A 144 -29.67 31.10 11.82
N ASN A 145 -29.28 31.55 13.02
CA ASN A 145 -27.92 31.37 13.54
C ASN A 145 -27.67 29.88 13.77
N TYR A 146 -27.40 29.16 12.68
CA TYR A 146 -27.04 27.77 12.67
C TYR A 146 -25.51 27.67 12.69
N PRO A 147 -24.88 27.14 13.76
CA PRO A 147 -23.44 27.13 13.88
C PRO A 147 -22.78 26.24 12.81
N SER A 148 -21.87 26.82 12.02
CA SER A 148 -21.07 26.07 11.03
C SER A 148 -20.27 24.94 11.66
N GLN A 149 -19.85 25.08 12.92
CA GLN A 149 -19.14 24.04 13.65
C GLN A 149 -19.96 22.75 13.83
N ILE A 150 -21.30 22.84 13.96
CA ILE A 150 -22.15 21.65 14.07
C ILE A 150 -22.11 20.87 12.76
N ILE A 151 -22.21 21.55 11.62
CA ILE A 151 -22.09 20.95 10.27
C ILE A 151 -20.77 20.20 10.14
N ILE A 152 -19.66 20.85 10.49
CA ILE A 152 -18.31 20.26 10.39
C ILE A 152 -18.21 19.03 11.30
N ASN A 153 -18.72 19.10 12.52
CA ASN A 153 -18.67 18.00 13.48
C ASN A 153 -19.49 16.79 13.01
N GLU A 154 -20.68 17.01 12.47
CA GLU A 154 -21.54 15.94 11.96
C GLU A 154 -20.98 15.29 10.70
N ILE A 155 -20.40 16.08 9.78
CA ILE A 155 -19.66 15.56 8.63
C ILE A 155 -18.50 14.68 9.11
N ASN A 156 -17.71 15.13 10.08
CA ASN A 156 -16.59 14.37 10.62
C ASN A 156 -17.03 13.06 11.28
N ALA A 157 -18.13 13.09 12.05
CA ALA A 157 -18.71 11.89 12.65
C ALA A 157 -19.17 10.90 11.57
N SER A 158 -19.92 11.38 10.58
CA SER A 158 -20.42 10.56 9.47
C SER A 158 -19.28 9.95 8.64
N LYS A 159 -18.21 10.71 8.40
CA LYS A 159 -16.98 10.26 7.74
C LYS A 159 -16.32 9.09 8.48
N ILE A 160 -16.26 9.13 9.82
CA ILE A 160 -15.68 8.05 10.64
C ILE A 160 -16.56 6.80 10.54
N THR A 161 -17.88 6.95 10.70
CA THR A 161 -18.83 5.84 10.57
C THR A 161 -18.74 5.16 9.20
N LEU A 162 -18.66 5.93 8.11
CA LEU A 162 -18.51 5.38 6.76
C LEU A 162 -17.21 4.58 6.61
N GLN A 163 -16.11 5.05 7.20
CA GLN A 163 -14.85 4.32 7.17
C GLN A 163 -14.96 2.98 7.91
N GLU A 164 -15.52 2.97 9.11
CA GLU A 164 -15.73 1.75 9.90
C GLU A 164 -16.65 0.77 9.16
N GLU A 165 -17.73 1.27 8.56
CA GLU A 165 -18.63 0.49 7.73
C GLU A 165 -17.88 -0.15 6.55
N LYS A 166 -17.09 0.63 5.81
CA LYS A 166 -16.32 0.11 4.67
C LYS A 166 -15.26 -0.91 5.09
N ILE A 167 -14.57 -0.67 6.21
CA ILE A 167 -13.65 -1.66 6.77
C ILE A 167 -14.40 -2.97 7.08
N SER A 168 -15.58 -2.88 7.71
CA SER A 168 -16.41 -4.07 8.01
C SER A 168 -16.90 -4.81 6.75
N GLN A 169 -17.04 -4.10 5.62
CA GLN A 169 -17.41 -4.64 4.31
C GLN A 169 -16.22 -5.22 3.53
N GLY A 170 -15.03 -5.31 4.13
CA GLY A 170 -13.88 -5.94 3.50
C GLY A 170 -13.05 -4.98 2.63
N PHE A 171 -13.06 -3.68 2.91
CA PHE A 171 -12.35 -2.69 2.08
C PHE A 171 -10.82 -2.87 2.11
N LEU A 172 -10.25 -3.25 3.25
CA LEU A 172 -8.81 -3.47 3.38
C LEU A 172 -8.38 -4.75 2.66
N GLU A 173 -9.19 -5.80 2.74
CA GLU A 173 -8.99 -7.07 2.05
C GLU A 173 -9.04 -6.89 0.54
N GLN A 174 -9.93 -6.02 0.04
CA GLN A 174 -9.95 -5.63 -1.37
C GLN A 174 -8.69 -4.87 -1.78
N ALA A 175 -8.18 -3.99 -0.92
CA ALA A 175 -6.92 -3.30 -1.16
C ALA A 175 -5.75 -4.30 -1.21
N ASP A 176 -5.69 -5.27 -0.29
CA ASP A 176 -4.70 -6.35 -0.30
C ASP A 176 -4.76 -7.17 -1.59
N MET A 177 -5.95 -7.57 -2.05
CA MET A 177 -6.10 -8.31 -3.31
C MET A 177 -5.61 -7.52 -4.53
N ARG A 178 -5.85 -6.21 -4.56
CA ARG A 178 -5.35 -5.33 -5.62
C ARG A 178 -3.84 -5.18 -5.56
N THR A 179 -3.28 -4.96 -4.37
CA THR A 179 -1.83 -4.93 -4.15
C THR A 179 -1.18 -6.23 -4.61
N LYS A 180 -1.76 -7.39 -4.24
CA LYS A 180 -1.28 -8.71 -4.65
C LYS A 180 -1.21 -8.83 -6.17
N SER A 181 -2.30 -8.47 -6.85
CA SER A 181 -2.39 -8.57 -8.31
C SER A 181 -1.37 -7.65 -9.01
N LEU A 182 -1.19 -6.44 -8.50
CA LEU A 182 -0.21 -5.47 -8.99
C LEU A 182 1.22 -6.01 -8.82
N LEU A 183 1.57 -6.51 -7.65
CA LEU A 183 2.89 -7.04 -7.35
C LEU A 183 3.21 -8.29 -8.19
N ILE A 184 2.27 -9.22 -8.34
CA ILE A 184 2.45 -10.39 -9.22
C ILE A 184 2.71 -9.93 -10.66
N SER A 185 1.89 -9.01 -11.18
CA SER A 185 2.06 -8.51 -12.54
C SER A 185 3.41 -7.83 -12.73
N TYR A 186 3.85 -7.03 -11.76
CA TYR A 186 5.12 -6.32 -11.80
C TYR A 186 6.30 -7.30 -11.76
N LEU A 187 6.31 -8.25 -10.82
CA LEU A 187 7.40 -9.21 -10.67
C LEU A 187 7.48 -10.18 -11.85
N ASN A 188 6.34 -10.61 -12.39
CA ASN A 188 6.31 -11.40 -13.63
C ASN A 188 6.94 -10.63 -14.80
N SER A 189 6.70 -9.31 -14.89
CA SER A 189 7.32 -8.47 -15.93
C SER A 189 8.83 -8.31 -15.75
N CYS A 190 9.34 -8.50 -14.53
CA CYS A 190 10.77 -8.51 -14.20
C CYS A 190 11.43 -9.90 -14.39
N GLY A 191 10.67 -10.93 -14.79
CA GLY A 191 11.21 -12.28 -15.07
C GLY A 191 11.01 -13.31 -13.95
N TYR A 192 10.34 -12.96 -12.84
CA TYR A 192 10.00 -13.93 -11.79
C TYR A 192 8.76 -14.73 -12.19
N ALA A 193 8.89 -16.04 -12.43
CA ALA A 193 7.79 -16.87 -12.96
C ALA A 193 6.87 -17.48 -11.88
N ASP A 194 7.39 -17.79 -10.69
CA ASP A 194 6.63 -18.36 -9.57
C ASP A 194 6.67 -17.41 -8.36
N VAL A 195 5.70 -16.51 -8.28
CA VAL A 195 5.61 -15.47 -7.24
C VAL A 195 4.56 -15.85 -6.20
N VAL A 196 4.98 -15.99 -4.94
CA VAL A 196 4.10 -16.24 -3.79
C VAL A 196 4.09 -15.02 -2.88
N ILE A 197 2.91 -14.45 -2.68
CA ILE A 197 2.69 -13.27 -1.82
C ILE A 197 2.03 -13.68 -0.51
N GLU A 198 2.65 -13.29 0.60
CA GLU A 198 2.16 -13.50 1.97
C GLU A 198 1.97 -12.15 2.67
N PHE A 199 0.75 -11.93 3.20
CA PHE A 199 0.42 -10.71 3.94
C PHE A 199 0.70 -10.87 5.44
N TYR A 200 1.27 -9.84 6.06
CA TYR A 200 1.55 -9.81 7.51
C TYR A 200 1.01 -8.56 8.21
#